data_AF-A0A357D8Z6-F1
#
_entry.id   AF-A0A357D8Z6-F1
#
_cell.length_a   1.000
_cell.length_b   1.000
_cell.length_c   1.000
_cell.angle_alpha   90.00
_cell.angle_beta   90.00
_cell.angle_gamma   90.00
#
_symmetry.space_group_name_H-M   'P 1'
#
loop_
_entity.id
_entity.type
_entity.pdbx_description
1 polymer ?
#
loop_
_entity_poly.entity_id
_entity_poly.type
_entity_poly.pdbx_seq_one_letter_code
_entity_poly.pdbx_strand_id
1 'polypeptide(L)'
;MDSLDWTGITGPAVAARVVPNTTAGSIILMHNTCGGRVQAGTATIQSLPFIIEILRAEGYRFVTIPTLMDIPAYQGVVEPY
;
A
#
# COMPACT_ATOMS: atom_id res chain seq x y z
N MET A 1 8.14 0.72 1.74
CA MET A 1 8.30 1.58 0.55
C MET A 1 7.12 2.55 0.51
N ASP A 2 7.39 3.84 0.30
CA ASP A 2 6.36 4.89 0.22
C ASP A 2 6.00 5.18 -1.24
N SER A 3 4.71 5.06 -1.56
CA SER A 3 4.13 5.28 -2.89
C SER A 3 4.06 6.74 -3.32
N LEU A 4 4.17 7.69 -2.38
CA LEU A 4 4.03 9.13 -2.59
C LEU A 4 2.69 9.57 -3.21
N ASP A 5 1.66 8.74 -3.14
CA ASP A 5 0.31 9.04 -3.67
C ASP A 5 -0.33 10.30 -3.08
N TRP A 6 0.08 10.71 -1.88
CA TRP A 6 -0.37 11.94 -1.20
C TRP A 6 0.22 13.24 -1.76
N THR A 7 1.21 13.17 -2.67
CA THR A 7 1.95 14.35 -3.16
C THR A 7 1.32 15.06 -4.35
N GLY A 8 0.22 14.53 -4.90
CA GLY A 8 -0.45 15.07 -6.08
C GLY A 8 0.09 14.54 -7.42
N ILE A 9 0.92 13.49 -7.39
CA ILE A 9 1.34 12.74 -8.59
C ILE A 9 0.17 11.92 -9.16
N THR A 10 0.26 11.58 -10.45
CA THR A 10 -0.79 10.82 -11.15
C THR A 10 -0.80 9.35 -10.76
N GLY A 11 -1.93 8.64 -10.94
CA GLY A 11 -1.99 7.19 -10.73
C GLY A 11 -0.91 6.39 -11.48
N PRO A 12 -0.67 6.65 -12.78
CA PRO A 12 0.45 6.03 -13.48
C PRO A 12 1.82 6.29 -12.85
N ALA A 13 2.07 7.50 -12.32
CA ALA A 13 3.32 7.80 -11.62
C ALA A 13 3.45 7.05 -10.29
N VAL A 14 2.34 6.87 -9.55
CA VAL A 14 2.30 6.01 -8.36
C VAL A 14 2.65 4.56 -8.73
N ALA A 15 2.02 3.99 -9.75
CA ALA A 15 2.31 2.62 -10.18
C ALA A 15 3.76 2.44 -10.66
N ALA A 16 4.27 3.38 -11.48
CA ALA A 16 5.64 3.37 -11.99
C ALA A 16 6.69 3.53 -10.88
N ARG A 17 6.31 4.09 -9.72
CA ARG A 17 7.13 4.09 -8.51
C ARG A 17 7.00 2.78 -7.75
N VAL A 18 5.79 2.30 -7.52
CA VAL A 18 5.52 1.16 -6.65
C VAL A 18 6.09 -0.14 -7.22
N VAL A 19 5.79 -0.45 -8.48
CA VAL A 19 6.11 -1.75 -9.11
C VAL A 19 7.62 -2.05 -9.06
N PRO A 20 8.51 -1.23 -9.63
CA PRO A 20 9.94 -1.56 -9.68
C PRO A 20 10.65 -1.48 -8.33
N ASN A 21 10.07 -0.79 -7.34
CA ASN A 21 10.64 -0.68 -5.99
C ASN A 21 10.08 -1.73 -5.01
N THR A 22 9.19 -2.60 -5.46
CA THR A 22 8.64 -3.68 -4.63
C THR A 22 9.58 -4.89 -4.68
N THR A 23 9.95 -5.38 -3.50
CA THR A 23 10.72 -6.61 -3.31
C THR A 23 9.99 -7.57 -2.39
N ALA A 24 10.44 -8.83 -2.32
CA ALA A 24 9.90 -9.80 -1.36
C ALA A 24 9.93 -9.25 0.07
N GLY A 25 8.80 -9.31 0.77
CA GLY A 25 8.65 -8.77 2.12
C GLY A 25 8.33 -7.26 2.22
N SER A 26 8.16 -6.56 1.09
CA SER A 26 7.82 -5.13 1.10
C SER A 26 6.47 -4.85 1.76
N ILE A 27 6.47 -3.85 2.65
CA ILE A 27 5.25 -3.16 3.12
C ILE A 27 5.13 -1.86 2.34
N ILE A 28 4.03 -1.70 1.60
CA ILE A 28 3.77 -0.56 0.72
C ILE A 28 2.82 0.40 1.43
N LEU A 29 3.25 1.65 1.64
CA LEU A 29 2.40 2.71 2.20
C LEU A 29 1.59 3.37 1.08
N MET A 30 0.26 3.38 1.24
CA MET A 30 -0.69 4.04 0.35
C MET A 30 -1.82 4.66 1.18
N HIS A 31 -2.50 5.64 0.61
CA HIS A 31 -3.61 6.39 1.21
C HIS A 31 -4.90 6.14 0.41
N ASN A 32 -5.91 5.58 1.07
CA ASN A 32 -7.26 5.46 0.49
C ASN A 32 -8.03 6.80 0.49
N THR A 33 -7.64 7.71 1.38
CA THR A 33 -8.13 9.08 1.45
C THR A 33 -6.96 10.02 1.74
N CYS A 34 -6.96 11.20 1.12
CA CYS A 34 -5.96 12.24 1.37
C CYS A 34 -6.68 13.50 1.85
N GLY A 35 -6.17 14.13 2.91
CA GLY A 35 -6.63 15.47 3.32
C GLY A 35 -5.82 16.58 2.62
N GLY A 36 -6.32 17.82 2.68
CA GLY A 36 -5.56 19.01 2.22
C GLY A 36 -5.80 19.38 0.75
N ARG A 37 -4.72 19.73 0.04
CA ARG A 37 -4.78 20.31 -1.33
C ARG A 37 -4.86 19.29 -2.47
N VAL A 38 -4.70 18.00 -2.17
CA VAL A 38 -4.74 16.92 -3.15
C VAL A 38 -6.09 16.23 -3.06
N GLN A 39 -6.74 16.01 -4.20
CA GLN A 39 -8.04 15.36 -4.25
C GLN A 39 -7.90 13.92 -3.73
N ALA A 40 -8.58 13.65 -2.62
CA ALA A 40 -8.47 12.42 -1.86
C ALA A 40 -8.54 11.17 -2.74
N GLY A 41 -7.54 10.29 -2.63
CA GLY A 41 -7.57 8.94 -3.18
C GLY A 41 -7.59 8.83 -4.71
N THR A 42 -7.53 9.92 -5.49
CA THR A 42 -7.66 9.84 -6.95
C THR A 42 -6.49 9.07 -7.58
N ALA A 43 -5.25 9.39 -7.18
CA ALA A 43 -4.06 8.67 -7.66
C ALA A 43 -4.04 7.20 -7.21
N THR A 44 -4.50 6.93 -5.99
CA THR A 44 -4.64 5.57 -5.44
C THR A 44 -5.65 4.76 -6.25
N ILE A 45 -6.85 5.29 -6.48
CA ILE A 45 -7.90 4.62 -7.27
C ILE A 45 -7.41 4.28 -8.68
N GLN A 46 -6.70 5.22 -9.31
CA GLN A 46 -6.17 5.02 -10.66
C GLN A 46 -5.01 4.01 -10.73
N SER A 47 -4.15 3.96 -9.71
CA SER A 47 -2.93 3.14 -9.71
C SER A 47 -3.16 1.71 -9.21
N LEU A 48 -4.12 1.52 -8.31
CA LEU A 48 -4.37 0.25 -7.63
C LEU A 48 -4.56 -0.95 -8.56
N PRO A 49 -5.35 -0.90 -9.66
CA PRO A 49 -5.50 -2.06 -10.54
C PRO A 49 -4.17 -2.50 -11.16
N PHE A 50 -3.36 -1.55 -11.66
CA PHE A 50 -2.05 -1.85 -12.27
C PHE A 50 -1.08 -2.47 -11.26
N ILE A 51 -1.01 -1.92 -10.04
CA ILE A 51 -0.13 -2.45 -8.98
C ILE A 51 -0.51 -3.89 -8.64
N ILE A 52 -1.81 -4.17 -8.47
CA ILE A 52 -2.29 -5.51 -8.12
C ILE A 52 -2.01 -6.50 -9.24
N GLU A 53 -2.34 -6.14 -10.48
CA GLU A 53 -2.21 -7.03 -11.64
C GLU A 53 -0.75 -7.35 -11.94
N ILE A 54 0.12 -6.34 -11.98
CA ILE A 54 1.54 -6.53 -12.31
C ILE A 54 2.24 -7.35 -11.21
N LEU A 55 2.08 -6.98 -9.94
CA LEU A 55 2.75 -7.71 -8.85
C LEU A 55 2.24 -9.16 -8.74
N ARG A 56 0.95 -9.42 -8.99
CA ARG A 56 0.47 -10.80 -9.07
C ARG A 56 1.08 -11.56 -10.24
N ALA A 57 1.22 -10.93 -11.41
CA ALA A 57 1.86 -11.54 -12.58
C ALA A 57 3.34 -11.84 -12.35
N GLU A 58 4.02 -11.03 -11.53
CA GLU A 58 5.41 -11.26 -11.08
C GLU A 58 5.53 -12.32 -9.97
N GLY A 59 4.42 -12.90 -9.51
CA GLY A 59 4.41 -13.99 -8.52
C GLY A 59 4.27 -13.54 -7.07
N TYR A 60 4.02 -12.26 -6.80
CA TYR A 60 3.74 -11.79 -5.46
C TYR A 60 2.37 -12.25 -4.94
N ARG A 61 2.32 -12.49 -3.64
CA ARG A 61 1.07 -12.65 -2.89
C ARG A 61 0.85 -11.44 -2.00
N PHE A 62 -0.33 -10.84 -2.11
CA PHE A 62 -0.78 -9.84 -1.16
C PHE A 62 -1.26 -10.54 0.12
N VAL A 63 -0.71 -10.13 1.25
CA VAL A 63 -1.03 -10.66 2.58
C VAL A 63 -1.25 -9.50 3.55
N THR A 64 -1.86 -9.79 4.68
CA THR A 64 -1.99 -8.82 5.77
C THR A 64 -0.67 -8.71 6.54
N ILE A 65 -0.47 -7.62 7.29
CA ILE A 65 0.71 -7.45 8.16
C ILE A 65 0.88 -8.63 9.15
N PRO A 66 -0.17 -9.11 9.82
CA PRO A 66 -0.07 -10.27 10.73
C PRO A 66 0.46 -11.52 10.03
N THR A 67 -0.02 -11.81 8.81
CA THR A 67 0.47 -12.94 8.01
C THR A 67 1.91 -12.75 7.54
N LEU A 68 2.30 -11.52 7.17
CA LEU A 68 3.65 -11.24 6.69
C LEU A 68 4.70 -11.38 7.81
N MET A 69 4.37 -10.94 9.02
CA MET A 69 5.29 -10.87 10.15
C MET A 69 5.16 -12.06 11.11
N ASP A 70 4.19 -12.96 10.89
CA ASP A 70 3.85 -14.07 11.79
C ASP A 70 3.56 -13.61 13.24
N ILE A 71 2.70 -12.60 13.37
CA ILE A 71 2.30 -12.02 14.66
C ILE A 71 0.78 -11.95 14.79
N PRO A 72 0.21 -11.89 16.01
CA PRO A 72 -1.20 -11.57 16.21
C PRO A 72 -1.57 -10.21 15.62
N ALA A 73 -2.79 -10.08 15.11
CA ALA A 73 -3.27 -8.83 14.51
C ALA A 73 -3.37 -7.66 15.49
N TYR A 74 -3.57 -7.98 16.76
CA TYR A 74 -3.67 -7.01 17.84
C TYR A 74 -2.85 -7.54 19.00
N GLN A 75 -2.00 -6.70 19.57
CA GLN A 75 -1.49 -6.98 20.90
C GLN A 75 -2.60 -6.57 21.88
N GLY A 76 -3.07 -7.52 22.68
CA GLY A 76 -4.07 -7.23 23.69
C GLY A 76 -3.53 -6.15 24.62
N VAL A 77 -4.21 -5.01 24.69
CA VAL A 77 -4.08 -4.16 25.87
C VAL A 77 -4.74 -4.97 26.97
N VAL A 78 -3.92 -5.61 27.81
CA VAL A 78 -4.41 -6.17 29.06
C VAL A 78 -4.62 -4.96 29.98
N GLU A 79 -5.76 -4.28 29.84
CA GLU A 79 -6.20 -3.33 30.85
C GLU A 79 -6.71 -4.14 32.04
N PRO A 80 -6.14 -3.99 33.24
CA PRO A 80 -6.76 -4.51 34.45
C PRO A 80 -7.94 -3.60 34.82
N TYR A 81 -9.15 -4.15 34.63
CA TYR A 81 -10.47 -3.71 35.11
C TYR A 81 -11.22 -2.66 34.27
#